data_AF-A0A382V0E3-F1
#
_entry.id   AF-A0A382V0E3-F1
#
_cell.length_a   1.000
_cell.length_b   1.000
_cell.length_c   1.000
_cell.angle_alpha   90.00
_cell.angle_beta   90.00
_cell.angle_gamma   90.00
#
_symmetry.space_group_name_H-M   'P 1'
#
loop_
_entity.id
_entity.type
_entity.pdbx_description
1 polymer ?
#
loop_
_entity_poly.entity_id
_entity_poly.type
_entity_poly.pdbx_seq_one_letter_code
_entity_poly.pdbx_strand_id
1 'polypeptide(L)'
;LALIVHKYGGSSVAGAEKIMCVAERVIKAKNAGNDVVVVVSAMGDSTDELIELAHTVSKDPEPREMDLLLSTGELVSCTLLSMAIKSMGYEAVSL
;
A
#
# COMPACT_ATOMS: atom_id res chain seq x y z
N LEU A 1 7.93 22.33 10.10
CA LEU A 1 6.71 21.49 10.16
C LEU A 1 5.99 21.63 8.81
N ALA A 2 5.78 20.52 8.10
CA ALA A 2 5.06 20.50 6.82
C ALA A 2 4.17 19.25 6.75
N LEU A 3 3.10 19.32 5.96
CA LEU A 3 2.32 18.15 5.56
C LEU A 3 2.89 17.62 4.24
N ILE A 4 3.28 16.35 4.23
CA ILE A 4 3.84 15.70 3.05
C ILE A 4 3.04 14.44 2.69
N VAL A 5 2.93 14.18 1.39
CA VAL A 5 2.32 12.96 0.86
C VAL A 5 3.40 12.15 0.17
N HIS A 6 3.64 10.93 0.64
CA HIS A 6 4.50 9.98 -0.04
C HIS A 6 3.65 8.99 -0.83
N LYS A 7 3.95 8.80 -2.13
CA LYS A 7 3.36 7.74 -2.93
C LYS A 7 4.40 6.68 -3.26
N TYR A 8 4.07 5.41 -2.99
CA TYR A 8 4.89 4.26 -3.35
C TYR A 8 4.14 3.36 -4.33
N GLY A 9 4.78 2.99 -5.45
CA GLY A 9 4.23 2.03 -6.41
C GLY A 9 4.47 0.58 -5.99
N GLY A 10 3.89 -0.38 -6.71
CA GLY A 10 3.92 -1.79 -6.34
C GLY A 10 5.32 -2.37 -6.19
N SER A 11 6.27 -1.97 -7.03
CA SER A 11 7.69 -2.36 -6.91
C SER A 11 8.37 -1.87 -5.62
N SER A 12 7.86 -0.79 -5.02
CA SER A 12 8.36 -0.27 -3.74
C SER A 12 7.77 -0.98 -2.52
N VAL A 13 6.73 -1.80 -2.71
CA VAL A 13 6.07 -2.60 -1.67
C VAL A 13 6.02 -4.08 -2.03
N ALA A 14 6.88 -4.52 -2.95
CA ALA A 14 6.99 -5.90 -3.42
C ALA A 14 7.66 -6.78 -2.35
N GLY A 15 6.91 -7.11 -1.30
CA GLY A 15 7.32 -7.99 -0.22
C GLY A 15 7.79 -7.27 1.05
N ALA A 16 8.02 -8.07 2.09
CA ALA A 16 8.26 -7.59 3.45
C ALA A 16 9.49 -6.67 3.56
N GLU A 17 10.61 -7.02 2.93
CA GLU A 17 11.84 -6.22 2.97
C GLU A 17 11.61 -4.80 2.42
N LYS A 18 10.92 -4.70 1.27
CA LYS A 18 10.62 -3.41 0.65
C LYS A 18 9.66 -2.58 1.50
N ILE A 19 8.65 -3.21 2.10
CA ILE A 19 7.72 -2.57 3.03
C ILE A 19 8.47 -2.01 4.24
N MET A 20 9.41 -2.76 4.83
CA MET A 20 10.25 -2.28 5.93
C MET A 20 11.09 -1.06 5.52
N CYS A 21 11.71 -1.07 4.34
CA CYS A 21 12.43 0.10 3.82
C CYS A 21 11.52 1.31 3.61
N VAL A 22 10.27 1.10 3.19
CA VAL A 22 9.28 2.20 3.07
C VAL A 22 8.92 2.75 4.45
N ALA A 23 8.68 1.89 5.44
CA ALA A 23 8.41 2.29 6.82
C ALA A 23 9.55 3.16 7.39
N GLU A 24 10.80 2.75 7.22
CA GLU A 24 11.98 3.53 7.61
C GLU A 24 12.01 4.93 6.99
N ARG A 25 11.67 5.04 5.69
CA ARG A 25 11.63 6.33 4.99
C ARG A 25 10.52 7.24 5.51
N VAL A 26 9.35 6.68 5.79
CA VAL A 26 8.21 7.40 6.37
C VAL A 26 8.56 7.90 7.77
N ILE A 27 9.12 7.03 8.61
CA ILE A 27 9.57 7.37 9.97
C ILE A 27 10.65 8.44 9.95
N LYS A 28 11.62 8.35 9.03
CA LYS A 28 12.64 9.38 8.87
C LYS A 28 12.02 10.75 8.57
N ALA A 29 11.00 10.79 7.70
CA ALA A 29 10.30 12.03 7.41
C ALA A 29 9.48 12.56 8.59
N LYS A 30 8.85 11.66 9.38
CA LYS A 30 8.17 12.01 10.63
C LYS A 30 9.15 12.61 11.66
N ASN A 31 10.32 12.00 11.81
CA ASN A 31 11.37 12.46 12.73
C ASN A 31 12.01 13.79 12.31
N ALA A 32 11.91 14.17 11.04
CA ALA A 32 12.25 15.51 10.58
C ALA A 32 11.19 16.58 10.93
N GLY A 33 10.14 16.21 11.68
CA GLY A 33 9.08 17.11 12.13
C GLY A 33 7.99 17.35 11.09
N ASN A 34 7.74 16.39 10.20
CA ASN A 34 6.66 16.46 9.21
C ASN A 34 5.46 15.62 9.64
N ASP A 35 4.27 16.02 9.21
CA ASP A 35 3.11 15.15 9.19
C ASP A 35 3.05 14.44 7.85
N VAL A 36 2.90 13.11 7.87
CA VAL A 36 3.11 12.26 6.71
C VAL A 36 1.84 11.49 6.41
N VAL A 37 1.32 11.67 5.20
CA VAL A 37 0.30 10.80 4.61
C VAL A 37 0.99 9.89 3.59
N VAL A 38 0.63 8.61 3.57
CA VAL A 38 1.24 7.64 2.68
C VAL A 38 0.17 6.99 1.81
N VAL A 39 0.43 6.97 0.51
CA VAL A 39 -0.37 6.26 -0.50
C VAL A 39 0.48 5.11 -1.05
N VAL A 40 -0.07 3.90 -1.02
CA VAL A 40 0.59 2.71 -1.57
C VAL A 40 -0.32 2.07 -2.62
N SER A 41 0.28 1.60 -3.71
CA SER A 41 -0.38 0.67 -4.64
C SER A 41 -0.38 -0.75 -4.06
N ALA A 42 -1.05 -1.69 -4.72
CA ALA A 42 -0.93 -3.12 -4.43
C ALA A 42 0.53 -3.62 -4.54
N MET A 43 0.85 -4.72 -3.87
CA MET A 43 2.20 -5.29 -3.81
C MET A 43 2.64 -5.85 -5.16
N GLY A 44 3.83 -5.48 -5.64
CA GLY A 44 4.41 -6.06 -6.85
C GLY A 44 3.44 -6.03 -8.04
N ASP A 45 3.17 -7.21 -8.59
CA ASP A 45 2.30 -7.42 -9.75
C ASP A 45 0.88 -7.89 -9.35
N SER A 46 0.51 -7.82 -8.05
CA SER A 46 -0.76 -8.38 -7.56
C SER A 46 -2.02 -7.73 -8.15
N THR A 47 -1.95 -6.49 -8.63
CA THR A 47 -3.06 -5.90 -9.41
C THR A 47 -3.31 -6.70 -10.68
N ASP A 48 -2.25 -7.04 -11.42
CA ASP A 48 -2.37 -7.79 -12.67
C ASP A 48 -2.85 -9.22 -12.40
N GLU A 49 -2.34 -9.87 -11.34
CA GLU A 49 -2.82 -11.19 -10.90
C GLU A 49 -4.32 -11.21 -10.59
N LEU A 50 -4.84 -10.17 -9.92
CA LEU A 50 -6.27 -10.03 -9.62
C LEU A 50 -7.11 -9.79 -10.89
N ILE A 51 -6.62 -8.98 -11.83
CA ILE A 51 -7.28 -8.74 -13.12
C ILE A 51 -7.38 -10.04 -13.92
N GLU A 52 -6.27 -10.78 -14.02
CA GLU A 52 -6.23 -12.08 -14.70
C GLU A 52 -7.22 -13.05 -14.06
N LEU A 53 -7.23 -13.15 -12.73
CA LEU A 53 -8.15 -14.00 -12.00
C LEU A 53 -9.62 -13.62 -12.26
N ALA A 54 -9.97 -12.34 -12.21
CA ALA A 54 -11.31 -11.86 -12.50
C ALA A 54 -11.76 -12.29 -13.91
N HIS A 55 -10.87 -12.21 -14.90
CA HIS A 55 -11.15 -12.63 -16.28
C HIS A 55 -11.28 -14.14 -16.47
N THR A 56 -10.76 -14.96 -15.55
CA THR A 56 -11.05 -16.40 -15.54
C THR A 56 -12.49 -16.70 -15.09
N VAL A 57 -13.10 -15.81 -14.31
CA VAL A 57 -14.46 -15.96 -13.76
C VAL A 57 -15.50 -15.29 -14.67
N SER A 58 -15.22 -14.09 -15.19
CA SER A 58 -16.09 -13.36 -16.11
C SER A 58 -15.29 -12.72 -17.25
N LYS A 59 -15.72 -12.92 -18.49
CA LYS A 59 -15.11 -12.26 -19.65
C LYS A 59 -15.28 -10.73 -19.63
N ASP A 60 -16.36 -10.27 -19.00
CA ASP A 60 -16.69 -8.86 -18.84
C ASP A 60 -17.11 -8.63 -17.37
N PRO A 61 -16.13 -8.48 -16.45
CA PRO A 61 -16.42 -8.25 -15.04
C PRO A 61 -17.14 -6.90 -14.86
N GLU A 62 -18.14 -6.85 -13.97
CA GLU A 62 -18.81 -5.59 -13.65
C GLU A 62 -17.77 -4.59 -13.10
N PRO A 63 -17.71 -3.34 -13.62
CA PRO A 63 -16.70 -2.37 -13.20
C PRO A 63 -16.69 -2.12 -11.69
N ARG A 64 -17.87 -2.12 -11.05
CA ARG A 64 -18.01 -1.93 -9.60
C ARG A 64 -17.33 -3.03 -8.79
N GLU A 65 -17.44 -4.28 -9.24
CA GLU A 65 -16.84 -5.43 -8.55
C GLU A 65 -15.35 -5.53 -8.85
N MET A 66 -14.93 -5.13 -10.04
CA MET A 66 -13.51 -4.99 -10.38
C MET A 66 -12.85 -3.97 -9.45
N ASP A 67 -13.43 -2.77 -9.29
CA ASP A 67 -12.88 -1.75 -8.39
C ASP A 67 -12.77 -2.26 -6.95
N LEU A 68 -13.79 -2.95 -6.45
CA LEU A 68 -13.76 -3.56 -5.12
C LEU A 68 -12.66 -4.61 -5.02
N LEU A 69 -12.51 -5.49 -6.01
CA LEU A 69 -11.45 -6.50 -6.05
C LEU A 69 -10.06 -5.87 -6.01
N LEU A 70 -9.79 -4.87 -6.85
CA LEU A 70 -8.47 -4.22 -6.92
C LEU A 70 -8.14 -3.47 -5.63
N SER A 71 -9.13 -2.86 -4.98
CA SER A 71 -8.95 -2.22 -3.67
C SER A 71 -8.45 -3.18 -2.59
N THR A 72 -8.75 -4.48 -2.71
CA THR A 72 -8.26 -5.47 -1.73
C THR A 72 -6.73 -5.59 -1.75
N GLY A 73 -6.10 -5.48 -2.92
CA GLY A 73 -4.63 -5.50 -3.04
C GLY A 73 -3.97 -4.26 -2.42
N GLU A 74 -4.62 -3.10 -2.55
CA GLU A 74 -4.18 -1.85 -1.92
C GLU A 74 -4.36 -1.90 -0.39
N LEU A 75 -5.47 -2.47 0.09
CA LEU A 75 -5.72 -2.70 1.52
C LEU A 75 -4.66 -3.61 2.15
N VAL A 76 -4.27 -4.70 1.47
CA VAL A 76 -3.15 -5.55 1.93
C VAL A 76 -1.87 -4.73 2.11
N SER A 77 -1.55 -3.88 1.14
CA SER A 77 -0.32 -3.09 1.16
C SER A 77 -0.32 -2.04 2.29
N CYS A 78 -1.43 -1.31 2.46
CA CYS A 78 -1.51 -0.25 3.47
C CYS A 78 -1.55 -0.82 4.89
N THR A 79 -2.22 -1.95 5.09
CA THR A 79 -2.27 -2.64 6.40
C THR A 79 -0.91 -3.19 6.79
N LEU A 80 -0.18 -3.84 5.88
CA LEU A 80 1.18 -4.33 6.14
C LEU A 80 2.15 -3.18 6.43
N LEU A 81 2.08 -2.08 5.70
CA LEU A 81 2.87 -0.89 6.01
C LEU A 81 2.53 -0.32 7.39
N SER A 82 1.24 -0.24 7.75
CA SER A 82 0.83 0.20 9.08
C SER A 82 1.37 -0.71 10.18
N MET A 83 1.36 -2.02 9.98
CA MET A 83 1.95 -2.99 10.92
C MET A 83 3.46 -2.78 11.06
N ALA A 84 4.18 -2.55 9.95
CA ALA A 84 5.62 -2.28 9.96
C ALA A 84 5.96 -0.98 10.70
N ILE A 85 5.21 0.10 10.48
CA ILE A 85 5.43 1.37 11.20
C ILE A 85 5.17 1.19 12.71
N LYS A 86 4.10 0.47 13.07
CA LYS A 86 3.77 0.17 14.48
C LYS A 86 4.81 -0.71 15.17
N SER A 87 5.35 -1.72 14.48
CA SER A 87 6.39 -2.58 15.06
C SER A 87 7.68 -1.82 15.36
N MET A 88 7.91 -0.68 14.69
CA MET A 88 9.03 0.23 14.93
C MET A 88 8.73 1.32 15.98
N GLY A 89 7.58 1.26 16.66
CA GLY A 89 7.22 2.15 17.77
C GLY A 89 6.53 3.46 17.39
N TYR A 90 5.98 3.55 16.16
CA TYR A 90 5.27 4.74 15.69
C TYR A 90 3.79 4.45 15.47
N GLU A 91 2.93 5.44 15.72
CA GLU A 91 1.51 5.33 15.41
C GLU A 91 1.26 5.46 13.91
N ALA A 92 0.37 4.60 13.40
CA ALA A 92 -0.09 4.60 12.02
C ALA A 92 -1.52 4.07 11.93
N VAL A 93 -2.25 4.48 10.90
CA VAL A 93 -3.60 3.98 10.61
C VAL A 93 -3.72 3.75 9.09
N SER A 94 -4.27 2.60 8.71
CA SER A 94 -4.70 2.32 7.34
C SER A 94 -6.15 2.78 7.16
N LEU A 95 -6.50 3.21 5.95
CA LEU A 95 -7.85 3.64 5.56
C LEU A 95 -8.48 2.61 4.62
#